data_AF-A0A1H5PIM1-F1
#
_entry.id   AF-A0A1H5PIM1-F1
#
_cell.length_a   1.000
_cell.length_b   1.000
_cell.length_c   1.000
_cell.angle_alpha   90.00
_cell.angle_beta   90.00
_cell.angle_gamma   90.00
#
_symmetry.space_group_name_H-M   'P 1'
#
loop_
_entity.id
_entity.type
_entity.pdbx_description
1 polymer ?
#
loop_
_entity_poly.entity_id
_entity_poly.type
_entity_poly.pdbx_seq_one_letter_code
_entity_poly.pdbx_strand_id
1 'polypeptide(L)'
;MEIQEIKNFRKRHNLTQSDLAEIVGVKVSAVSKWEIGQRNISNSAIKLIRIYDENNFDNEDLRNKNQIDLKDFRNKYNLTQADLAEITSVKIGTVQSWEQGKRNITKSAIKLISIFEQNQESSAQEKENNGELSYLELKIDEILNYQRSLLIEIKNLKIQLRELKEKTIN
;
A
#
# COMPACT_ATOMS: atom_id res chain seq x y z
N MET A 1 -22.85 8.08 -29.66
CA MET A 1 -21.93 8.26 -28.52
C MET A 1 -21.46 9.70 -28.55
N GLU A 2 -21.77 10.46 -27.51
CA GLU A 2 -21.42 11.88 -27.42
C GLU A 2 -19.95 12.09 -27.00
N ILE A 3 -19.43 13.29 -27.22
CA ILE A 3 -18.05 13.68 -26.89
C ILE A 3 -17.74 13.37 -25.41
N GLN A 4 -18.70 13.71 -24.53
CA GLN A 4 -18.55 13.52 -23.09
C GLN A 4 -18.52 12.04 -22.71
N GLU A 5 -19.27 11.18 -23.41
CA GLU A 5 -19.29 9.74 -23.18
C GLU A 5 -17.96 9.08 -23.53
N ILE A 6 -17.28 9.54 -24.59
CA ILE A 6 -15.95 9.03 -24.99
C ILE A 6 -14.91 9.34 -23.91
N LYS A 7 -14.88 10.60 -23.45
CA LYS A 7 -13.95 11.03 -22.41
C LYS A 7 -14.25 10.36 -21.08
N ASN A 8 -15.53 10.19 -20.74
CA ASN A 8 -15.96 9.49 -19.54
C ASN A 8 -15.60 8.01 -19.62
N PHE A 9 -15.86 7.31 -20.73
CA PHE A 9 -15.39 5.95 -20.96
C PHE A 9 -13.88 5.83 -20.76
N ARG A 10 -13.10 6.69 -21.43
CA ARG A 10 -11.65 6.67 -21.33
C ARG A 10 -11.17 6.85 -19.89
N LYS A 11 -11.75 7.81 -19.15
CA LYS A 11 -11.44 8.05 -17.73
C LYS A 11 -11.89 6.89 -16.84
N ARG A 12 -13.09 6.36 -17.05
CA ARG A 12 -13.64 5.20 -16.31
C ARG A 12 -12.74 3.97 -16.47
N HIS A 13 -12.10 3.81 -17.63
CA HIS A 13 -11.19 2.69 -17.91
C HIS A 13 -9.71 3.04 -17.70
N ASN A 14 -9.41 4.23 -17.18
CA ASN A 14 -8.05 4.76 -17.01
C ASN A 14 -7.20 4.59 -18.27
N LEU A 15 -7.76 4.90 -19.42
CA LEU A 15 -7.11 4.81 -20.72
C LEU A 15 -6.50 6.17 -21.07
N THR A 16 -5.33 6.20 -21.69
CA THR A 16 -4.86 7.39 -22.40
C THR A 16 -5.59 7.51 -23.73
N GLN A 17 -5.49 8.68 -24.39
CA GLN A 17 -5.98 8.80 -25.77
C GLN A 17 -5.26 7.82 -26.70
N SER A 18 -4.03 7.43 -26.38
CA SER A 18 -3.27 6.43 -27.12
C SER A 18 -3.84 5.03 -26.91
N ASP A 19 -4.13 4.66 -25.67
CA ASP A 19 -4.67 3.35 -25.33
C ASP A 19 -6.04 3.15 -25.98
N LEU A 20 -6.89 4.20 -25.95
CA LEU A 20 -8.17 4.19 -26.67
C LEU A 20 -7.99 4.07 -28.19
N ALA A 21 -6.98 4.75 -28.74
CA ALA A 21 -6.68 4.68 -30.17
C ALA A 21 -6.23 3.28 -30.59
N GLU A 22 -5.46 2.60 -29.75
CA GLU A 22 -5.03 1.21 -29.96
C GLU A 22 -6.21 0.25 -29.91
N ILE A 23 -7.09 0.37 -28.91
CA ILE A 23 -8.31 -0.44 -28.77
C ILE A 23 -9.21 -0.35 -30.01
N VAL A 24 -9.38 0.86 -30.54
CA VAL A 24 -10.25 1.09 -31.71
C VAL A 24 -9.54 1.05 -33.06
N GLY A 25 -8.22 0.79 -33.08
CA GLY A 25 -7.42 0.65 -34.29
C GLY A 25 -7.27 1.95 -35.11
N VAL A 26 -7.15 3.10 -34.45
CA VAL A 26 -7.01 4.42 -35.11
C VAL A 26 -5.76 5.17 -34.63
N LYS A 27 -5.46 6.31 -35.25
CA LYS A 27 -4.41 7.21 -34.77
C LYS A 27 -4.89 8.00 -33.54
N VAL A 28 -4.00 8.29 -32.60
CA VAL A 28 -4.26 9.13 -31.41
C VAL A 28 -4.89 10.48 -31.78
N SER A 29 -4.46 11.08 -32.90
CA SER A 29 -5.04 12.32 -33.44
C SER A 29 -6.54 12.23 -33.76
N ALA A 30 -7.06 11.05 -34.11
CA ALA A 30 -8.49 10.83 -34.33
C ALA A 30 -9.25 10.89 -33.00
N VAL A 31 -8.74 10.22 -31.96
CA VAL A 31 -9.31 10.26 -30.60
C VAL A 31 -9.30 11.69 -30.04
N SER A 32 -8.19 12.40 -30.20
CA SER A 32 -8.08 13.81 -29.80
C SER A 32 -9.16 14.67 -30.47
N LYS A 33 -9.36 14.52 -31.78
CA LYS A 33 -10.41 15.23 -32.55
C LYS A 33 -11.83 14.87 -32.12
N TRP A 34 -12.07 13.63 -31.69
CA TRP A 34 -13.35 13.20 -31.14
C TRP A 34 -13.62 13.87 -29.79
N GLU A 35 -12.63 13.87 -28.87
CA GLU A 35 -12.78 14.44 -27.52
C GLU A 35 -12.93 15.97 -27.48
N ILE A 36 -12.52 16.68 -28.54
CA ILE A 36 -12.69 18.14 -28.69
C ILE A 36 -13.86 18.51 -29.61
N GLY A 37 -14.62 17.53 -30.11
CA GLY A 37 -15.79 17.77 -30.97
C GLY A 37 -15.49 18.21 -32.41
N GLN A 38 -14.22 18.18 -32.84
CA GLN A 38 -13.84 18.52 -34.21
C GLN A 38 -14.22 17.42 -35.22
N ARG A 39 -14.46 16.19 -34.75
CA ARG A 39 -14.85 15.07 -35.61
C ARG A 39 -15.77 14.12 -34.87
N ASN A 40 -16.74 13.55 -35.59
CA ASN A 40 -17.58 12.49 -35.06
C ASN A 40 -16.82 11.15 -35.01
N ILE A 41 -17.06 10.39 -33.94
CA ILE A 41 -16.56 9.02 -33.81
C ILE A 41 -17.27 8.11 -34.83
N SER A 42 -16.54 7.12 -35.38
CA SER A 42 -17.12 6.17 -36.32
C SER A 42 -17.93 5.10 -35.61
N ASN A 43 -18.95 4.55 -36.29
CA ASN A 43 -19.76 3.45 -35.76
C ASN A 43 -18.92 2.21 -35.43
N SER A 44 -17.87 1.93 -36.21
CA SER A 44 -16.94 0.83 -35.93
C SER A 44 -16.19 1.04 -34.61
N ALA A 45 -15.70 2.25 -34.34
CA ALA A 45 -15.03 2.58 -33.08
C ALA A 45 -16.01 2.53 -31.89
N ILE A 46 -17.25 2.99 -32.06
CA ILE A 46 -18.30 2.85 -31.04
C ILE A 46 -18.55 1.37 -30.71
N LYS A 47 -18.62 0.50 -31.71
CA LYS A 47 -18.82 -0.94 -31.50
C LYS A 47 -17.67 -1.57 -30.72
N LEU A 48 -16.43 -1.24 -31.06
CA LEU A 48 -15.23 -1.72 -30.35
C LEU A 48 -15.19 -1.22 -28.90
N ILE A 49 -15.56 0.04 -28.66
CA ILE A 49 -15.68 0.60 -27.31
C ILE A 49 -16.72 -0.17 -26.48
N ARG A 50 -17.89 -0.48 -27.05
CA ARG A 50 -18.93 -1.24 -26.35
C ARG A 50 -18.48 -2.66 -26.02
N ILE A 51 -17.88 -3.36 -26.98
CA ILE A 51 -17.32 -4.70 -26.76
C ILE A 51 -16.26 -4.64 -25.65
N TYR A 52 -15.41 -3.62 -25.65
CA TYR A 52 -14.43 -3.42 -24.58
C TYR A 52 -15.12 -3.16 -23.23
N ASP A 53 -16.13 -2.30 -23.17
CA ASP A 53 -16.87 -2.00 -21.94
C ASP A 53 -17.54 -3.27 -21.38
N GLU A 54 -18.22 -4.04 -22.23
CA GLU A 54 -18.90 -5.30 -21.88
C GLU A 54 -17.94 -6.38 -21.38
N ASN A 55 -16.78 -6.56 -22.03
CA ASN A 55 -15.78 -7.54 -21.60
C ASN A 55 -14.98 -7.12 -20.36
N ASN A 56 -15.04 -5.85 -19.96
CA ASN A 56 -14.36 -5.32 -18.77
C ASN A 56 -15.35 -4.94 -17.66
N PHE A 57 -16.61 -5.40 -17.74
CA PHE A 57 -17.70 -5.08 -16.80
C PHE A 57 -17.75 -5.97 -15.54
N ASP A 58 -16.90 -6.99 -15.45
CA ASP A 58 -16.80 -7.85 -14.26
C ASP A 58 -15.68 -7.38 -13.31
N ASN A 59 -15.96 -6.33 -12.54
CA ASN A 59 -15.50 -6.05 -11.16
C ASN A 59 -15.42 -4.54 -10.90
N GLU A 60 -16.56 -3.92 -10.54
CA GLU A 60 -16.53 -2.62 -9.87
C GLU A 60 -15.75 -2.68 -8.54
N ASP A 61 -15.77 -3.81 -7.83
CA ASP A 61 -15.06 -3.97 -6.55
C ASP A 61 -13.53 -4.04 -6.65
N LEU A 62 -12.96 -4.42 -7.80
CA LEU A 62 -11.50 -4.36 -8.04
C LEU A 62 -11.06 -2.98 -8.56
N ARG A 63 -11.97 -2.16 -9.08
CA ARG A 63 -11.67 -0.85 -9.67
C ARG A 63 -11.37 0.22 -8.63
N ASN A 64 -12.00 0.16 -7.46
CA ASN A 64 -11.74 1.10 -6.37
C ASN A 64 -10.42 0.83 -5.61
N LYS A 65 -9.77 -0.33 -5.80
CA LYS A 65 -8.45 -0.63 -5.23
C LYS A 65 -7.26 -0.22 -6.11
N ASN A 66 -7.47 -0.02 -7.42
CA ASN A 66 -6.39 0.29 -8.37
C ASN A 66 -6.25 1.79 -8.70
N GLN A 67 -7.07 2.65 -8.10
CA GLN A 67 -6.90 4.09 -8.16
C GLN A 67 -5.95 4.53 -7.03
N ILE A 68 -4.65 4.23 -7.18
CA ILE A 68 -3.64 4.82 -6.30
C ILE A 68 -3.63 6.30 -6.60
N ASP A 69 -4.26 7.09 -5.75
CA ASP A 69 -3.96 8.52 -5.70
C ASP A 69 -2.51 8.64 -5.22
N LEU A 70 -1.61 8.90 -6.17
CA LEU A 70 -0.17 9.01 -5.89
C LEU A 70 0.13 10.13 -4.90
N LYS A 71 -0.73 11.15 -4.83
CA LYS A 71 -0.57 12.25 -3.88
C LYS A 71 -0.92 11.78 -2.47
N ASP A 72 -2.00 11.04 -2.30
CA ASP A 72 -2.37 10.47 -1.01
C ASP A 72 -1.36 9.41 -0.56
N PHE A 73 -0.91 8.55 -1.48
CA PHE A 73 0.17 7.61 -1.22
C PHE A 73 1.44 8.34 -0.76
N ARG A 74 1.86 9.39 -1.47
CA ARG A 74 3.02 10.19 -1.08
C ARG A 74 2.86 10.83 0.29
N ASN A 75 1.68 11.37 0.58
CA ASN A 75 1.39 11.97 1.88
C ASN A 75 1.41 10.92 3.00
N LYS A 76 0.84 9.73 2.77
CA LYS A 76 0.86 8.59 3.71
C LYS A 76 2.28 8.22 4.13
N TYR A 77 3.22 8.26 3.19
CA TYR A 77 4.63 7.87 3.42
C TYR A 77 5.60 9.06 3.51
N ASN A 78 5.10 10.30 3.64
CA ASN A 78 5.90 11.53 3.68
C ASN A 78 6.94 11.67 2.54
N LEU A 79 6.59 11.20 1.35
CA LEU A 79 7.46 11.24 0.18
C LEU A 79 7.34 12.58 -0.55
N THR A 80 8.40 13.00 -1.23
CA THR A 80 8.41 14.04 -2.27
C THR A 80 8.20 13.45 -3.66
N GLN A 81 7.92 14.29 -4.67
CA GLN A 81 7.74 13.80 -6.05
C GLN A 81 9.06 13.23 -6.58
N ALA A 82 10.19 13.73 -6.07
CA ALA A 82 11.52 13.21 -6.36
C ALA A 82 11.69 11.80 -5.78
N ASP A 83 11.31 11.59 -4.52
CA ASP A 83 11.43 10.30 -3.85
C ASP A 83 10.57 9.22 -4.55
N LEU A 84 9.32 9.57 -4.92
CA LEU A 84 8.47 8.65 -5.69
C LEU A 84 9.05 8.35 -7.08
N ALA A 85 9.71 9.33 -7.71
CA ALA A 85 10.36 9.14 -8.99
C ALA A 85 11.56 8.20 -8.88
N GLU A 86 12.33 8.31 -7.80
CA GLU A 86 13.43 7.40 -7.48
C GLU A 86 12.93 5.97 -7.24
N ILE A 87 11.90 5.80 -6.40
CA ILE A 87 11.25 4.49 -6.12
C ILE A 87 10.80 3.83 -7.42
N THR A 88 10.18 4.59 -8.31
CA THR A 88 9.65 4.06 -9.57
C THR A 88 10.67 4.06 -10.72
N SER A 89 11.91 4.51 -10.47
CA SER A 89 12.98 4.63 -11.47
C SER A 89 12.58 5.45 -12.71
N VAL A 90 11.84 6.53 -12.51
CA VAL A 90 11.42 7.46 -13.58
C VAL A 90 11.89 8.88 -13.28
N LYS A 91 11.71 9.79 -14.24
CA LYS A 91 11.96 11.22 -14.02
C LYS A 91 10.82 11.83 -13.20
N ILE A 92 11.13 12.83 -12.38
CA ILE A 92 10.13 13.59 -11.59
C ILE A 92 8.98 14.14 -12.44
N GLY A 93 9.25 14.59 -13.67
CA GLY A 93 8.23 15.07 -14.60
C GLY A 93 7.23 13.99 -15.04
N THR A 94 7.63 12.72 -14.99
CA THR A 94 6.75 11.58 -15.23
C THR A 94 5.76 11.43 -14.07
N VAL A 95 6.23 11.50 -12.82
CA VAL A 95 5.37 11.48 -11.61
C VAL A 95 4.39 12.66 -11.62
N GLN A 96 4.86 13.87 -11.95
CA GLN A 96 3.99 15.04 -12.10
C GLN A 96 2.91 14.84 -13.16
N SER A 97 3.26 14.21 -14.28
CA SER A 97 2.29 13.89 -15.34
C SER A 97 1.26 12.87 -14.89
N TRP A 98 1.64 11.93 -14.02
CA TRP A 98 0.71 10.97 -13.42
C TRP A 98 -0.25 11.64 -12.44
N GLU A 99 0.26 12.42 -11.48
CA GLU A 99 -0.56 13.14 -10.50
C GLU A 99 -1.53 14.15 -11.13
N GLN A 100 -1.14 14.77 -12.25
CA GLN A 100 -2.00 15.70 -13.00
C GLN A 100 -2.98 14.98 -13.94
N GLY A 101 -2.96 13.65 -14.01
CA GLY A 101 -3.78 12.85 -14.92
C GLY A 101 -3.47 13.07 -16.40
N LYS A 102 -2.31 13.66 -16.73
CA LYS A 102 -1.83 13.84 -18.11
C LYS A 102 -1.35 12.51 -18.70
N ARG A 103 -0.89 11.59 -17.85
CA ARG A 103 -0.43 10.25 -18.22
C ARG A 103 -0.90 9.22 -17.20
N ASN A 104 -1.07 7.99 -17.66
CA ASN A 104 -1.33 6.87 -16.77
C ASN A 104 -0.03 6.34 -16.16
N ILE A 105 -0.14 5.83 -14.93
CA ILE A 105 0.95 5.14 -14.24
C ILE A 105 1.24 3.84 -15.00
N THR A 106 2.52 3.55 -15.24
CA THR A 106 2.91 2.31 -15.92
C THR A 106 2.75 1.12 -14.99
N LYS A 107 2.46 -0.07 -15.55
CA LYS A 107 2.35 -1.31 -14.76
C LYS A 107 3.61 -1.60 -13.93
N SER A 108 4.79 -1.31 -14.48
CA SER A 108 6.06 -1.45 -13.77
C SER A 108 6.16 -0.52 -12.56
N ALA A 109 5.74 0.74 -12.70
CA ALA A 109 5.74 1.70 -11.59
C ALA A 109 4.72 1.30 -10.51
N ILE A 110 3.53 0.82 -10.89
CA ILE A 110 2.55 0.28 -9.94
C ILE A 110 3.15 -0.87 -9.12
N LYS A 111 3.85 -1.80 -9.79
CA LYS A 111 4.51 -2.92 -9.10
C LYS A 111 5.59 -2.45 -8.11
N LEU A 112 6.39 -1.45 -8.49
CA LEU A 112 7.42 -0.90 -7.60
C LEU A 112 6.80 -0.19 -6.38
N ILE A 113 5.71 0.53 -6.58
CA ILE A 113 4.93 1.17 -5.51
C ILE A 113 4.38 0.11 -4.54
N SER A 114 3.80 -0.97 -5.05
CA SER A 114 3.27 -2.04 -4.19
C SER A 114 4.36 -2.76 -3.38
N ILE A 115 5.55 -2.94 -3.97
CA ILE A 115 6.70 -3.53 -3.27
C ILE A 115 7.17 -2.59 -2.16
N PHE A 116 7.26 -1.29 -2.44
CA PHE A 116 7.62 -0.29 -1.43
C PHE A 116 6.63 -0.29 -0.26
N GLU A 117 5.32 -0.29 -0.55
CA GLU A 117 4.27 -0.33 0.47
C GLU A 117 4.41 -1.54 1.41
N GLN A 118 4.60 -2.73 0.84
CA GLN A 118 4.81 -3.97 1.61
C GLN A 118 6.03 -3.87 2.53
N ASN A 119 7.15 -3.33 2.03
CA ASN A 119 8.36 -3.18 2.83
C ASN A 119 8.19 -2.20 4.01
N GLN A 120 7.45 -1.09 3.80
CA GLN A 120 7.16 -0.14 4.88
C GLN A 120 6.30 -0.79 5.97
N GLU A 121 5.28 -1.56 5.59
CA GLU A 121 4.40 -2.26 6.52
C GLU A 121 5.15 -3.32 7.35
N SER A 122 6.00 -4.13 6.70
CA SER A 122 6.84 -5.10 7.42
C SER A 122 7.78 -4.41 8.42
N SER A 123 8.39 -3.28 8.04
CA SER A 123 9.28 -2.53 8.93
C SER A 123 8.57 -1.90 10.14
N ALA A 124 7.28 -1.58 10.00
CA ALA A 124 6.47 -1.06 11.09
C ALA A 124 6.12 -2.18 12.09
N GLN A 125 5.73 -3.35 11.60
CA GLN A 125 5.43 -4.54 12.42
C GLN A 125 6.67 -5.02 13.18
N GLU A 126 7.85 -5.01 12.56
CA GLU A 126 9.11 -5.38 13.24
C GLU A 126 9.44 -4.45 14.41
N LYS A 127 9.21 -3.14 14.26
CA LYS A 127 9.45 -2.17 15.34
C LYS A 127 8.49 -2.35 16.51
N GLU A 128 7.22 -2.63 16.23
CA GLU A 128 6.20 -2.88 17.24
C GLU A 128 6.49 -4.18 18.01
N ASN A 129 6.77 -5.26 17.28
CA ASN A 129 7.14 -6.56 17.87
C ASN A 129 8.40 -6.46 18.74
N ASN A 130 9.43 -5.72 18.31
CA ASN A 130 10.64 -5.51 19.10
C ASN A 130 10.36 -4.72 20.40
N GLY A 131 9.42 -3.77 20.36
CA GLY A 131 8.97 -3.05 21.55
C GLY A 131 8.24 -3.96 22.55
N GLU A 132 7.35 -4.82 22.05
CA GLU A 132 6.68 -5.82 22.88
C GLU A 132 7.65 -6.83 23.48
N LEU A 133 8.63 -7.31 22.71
CA LEU A 133 9.68 -8.23 23.19
C LEU A 133 10.47 -7.60 24.35
N SER A 134 10.87 -6.33 24.19
CA SER A 134 11.62 -5.60 25.23
C SER A 134 10.81 -5.45 26.52
N TYR A 135 9.50 -5.18 26.43
CA TYR A 135 8.63 -5.09 27.60
C TYR A 135 8.46 -6.45 28.30
N LEU A 136 8.31 -7.54 27.52
CA LEU A 136 8.20 -8.90 28.07
C LEU A 136 9.50 -9.34 28.77
N GLU A 137 10.67 -9.04 28.21
CA GLU A 137 11.97 -9.32 28.83
C GLU A 137 12.09 -8.65 30.21
N LEU A 138 11.75 -7.35 30.30
CA LEU A 138 11.73 -6.62 31.57
C LEU A 138 10.77 -7.26 32.60
N LYS A 139 9.59 -7.70 32.15
CA LYS A 139 8.60 -8.37 33.01
C LYS A 139 9.14 -9.70 33.57
N ILE A 140 9.84 -10.46 32.74
CA ILE A 140 10.44 -11.74 33.12
C ILE A 140 11.52 -11.50 34.17
N ASP A 141 12.39 -10.50 33.98
CA ASP A 141 13.44 -10.17 34.94
C ASP A 141 12.88 -9.75 36.31
N GLU A 142 11.79 -8.97 36.32
CA GLU A 142 11.09 -8.58 37.55
C GLU A 142 10.56 -9.81 38.31
N ILE A 143 9.92 -10.74 37.60
CA ILE A 143 9.40 -11.99 38.17
C ILE A 143 10.53 -12.86 38.71
N LEU A 144 11.62 -13.01 37.96
CA LEU A 144 12.76 -13.83 38.38
C LEU A 144 13.44 -13.25 39.63
N ASN A 145 13.56 -11.92 39.72
CA ASN A 145 14.12 -11.26 40.90
C ASN A 145 13.23 -11.47 42.14
N TYR A 146 11.90 -11.37 41.98
CA TYR A 146 10.96 -11.67 43.06
C TYR A 146 11.02 -13.13 43.52
N GLN A 147 11.12 -14.08 42.58
CA GLN A 147 11.27 -15.50 42.93
C GLN A 147 12.57 -15.77 43.69
N ARG A 148 13.67 -15.11 43.32
CA ARG A 148 14.96 -15.21 44.03
C ARG A 148 14.87 -14.69 45.45
N SER A 149 14.20 -13.55 45.69
CA SER A 149 14.03 -13.02 47.05
C SER A 149 13.21 -13.96 47.93
N LEU A 150 12.12 -14.52 47.42
CA LEU A 150 11.31 -15.51 48.14
C LEU A 150 12.10 -16.77 48.49
N LEU A 151 12.93 -17.28 47.57
CA LEU A 151 13.78 -18.44 47.84
C LEU A 151 14.78 -18.18 48.97
N ILE A 152 15.37 -16.99 49.01
CA ILE A 152 16.28 -16.57 50.08
C ILE A 152 15.52 -16.54 51.41
N GLU A 153 14.33 -15.95 51.43
CA GLU A 153 13.49 -15.87 52.63
C GLU A 153 13.10 -17.26 53.16
N ILE A 154 12.65 -18.16 52.27
CA ILE A 154 12.36 -19.56 52.62
C ILE A 154 13.60 -20.27 53.19
N LYS A 155 14.78 -20.02 52.62
CA LYS A 155 16.04 -20.61 53.10
C LYS A 155 16.38 -20.14 54.51
N ASN A 156 16.21 -18.85 54.79
CA ASN A 156 16.43 -18.26 56.11
C ASN A 156 15.44 -18.84 57.15
N LEU A 157 14.16 -18.92 56.81
CA LEU A 157 13.13 -19.52 57.67
C LEU A 157 13.45 -20.99 58.01
N LYS A 158 13.95 -21.76 57.03
CA LYS A 158 14.39 -23.15 57.26
C LYS A 158 15.58 -23.27 58.23
N ILE A 159 16.49 -22.30 58.21
CA ILE A 159 17.64 -22.25 59.13
C ILE A 159 17.13 -21.96 60.54
N GLN A 160 16.32 -20.91 60.72
CA GLN A 160 15.72 -20.56 62.00
C GLN A 160 14.94 -21.72 62.62
N LEU A 161 14.19 -22.48 61.80
CA LEU A 161 13.46 -23.65 62.26
C LEU A 161 14.39 -24.76 62.78
N ARG A 162 15.56 -24.98 62.14
CA ARG A 162 16.54 -25.96 62.64
C ARG A 162 17.13 -25.52 63.97
N GLU A 163 17.53 -24.27 64.10
CA GLU A 163 18.09 -23.72 65.35
C GLU A 163 17.09 -23.84 66.51
N LEU A 164 15.81 -23.59 66.26
CA LEU A 164 14.75 -23.77 67.26
C LEU A 164 14.58 -25.24 67.67
N LYS A 165 14.64 -26.17 66.72
CA LYS A 165 14.55 -27.62 66.98
C LYS A 165 15.74 -28.12 67.81
N GLU A 166 16.94 -27.65 67.52
CA GLU A 166 18.15 -28.01 68.29
C GLU A 166 18.06 -27.49 69.73
N LYS A 167 17.51 -26.29 69.95
CA LYS A 167 17.27 -25.72 71.28
C LYS A 167 16.19 -26.42 72.10
N THR A 168 15.27 -27.16 71.48
CA THR A 168 14.19 -27.88 72.20
C THR A 168 14.57 -29.31 72.57
N ILE A 169 15.71 -29.82 72.10
CA ILE A 169 16.20 -31.19 72.36
C ILE A 169 17.29 -31.21 73.47
N ASN A 170 17.86 -30.06 73.82
CA ASN A 170 18.69 -29.83 75.02
C ASN A 170 17.85 -29.32 76.19
#